data_AF-A0A3B0Y2V0-F1
#
_entry.id   AF-A0A3B0Y2V0-F1
#
_cell.length_a   1.000
_cell.length_b   1.000
_cell.length_c   1.000
_cell.angle_alpha   90.00
_cell.angle_beta   90.00
_cell.angle_gamma   90.00
#
_symmetry.space_group_name_H-M   'P 1'
#
loop_
_entity.id
_entity.type
_entity.pdbx_description
1 polymer ?
#
loop_
_entity_poly.entity_id
_entity_poly.type
_entity_poly.pdbx_seq_one_letter_code
_entity_poly.pdbx_strand_id
1 'polypeptide(L)' 'MIIAAFAIGGPEKCSGLEIVQYNADKLLTELGGNFELLKEASELHLTPNKKQQKFVYFHFIRKQV' A
#
# COMPACT_ATOMS: atom_id res chain seq x y z
N MET A 1 -11.01 -4.64 -6.12
CA MET A 1 -10.17 -3.43 -6.28
C MET A 1 -8.77 -3.77 -5.80
N ILE A 2 -7.74 -3.42 -6.56
CA ILE A 2 -6.34 -3.63 -6.15
C ILE A 2 -5.68 -2.26 -5.98
N ILE A 3 -5.00 -2.06 -4.84
CA ILE A 3 -4.25 -0.84 -4.53
C ILE A 3 -2.81 -1.23 -4.20
N ALA A 4 -1.85 -0.55 -4.81
CA ALA A 4 -0.44 -0.63 -4.43
C ALA A 4 -0.06 0.65 -3.68
N ALA A 5 0.67 0.51 -2.57
CA ALA A 5 1.13 1.63 -1.76
C ALA A 5 2.56 1.40 -1.24
N PHE A 6 3.22 2.48 -0.82
CA PHE A 6 4.48 2.37 -0.08
C PHE A 6 4.22 1.69 1.26
N ALA A 7 4.93 0.60 1.53
CA ALA A 7 4.78 -0.17 2.75
C ALA A 7 5.40 0.56 3.96
N ILE A 8 4.97 0.18 5.16
CA ILE A 8 5.61 0.62 6.41
C ILE A 8 7.09 0.26 6.40
N GLY A 9 7.94 1.23 6.72
CA GLY A 9 9.40 1.09 6.65
C GLY A 9 9.95 1.07 5.22
N GLY A 10 9.16 1.56 4.27
CA GLY A 10 9.56 1.89 2.89
C GLY A 10 10.15 3.31 2.79
N PRO A 11 10.22 3.89 1.58
CA PRO A 11 10.72 5.25 1.40
C PRO A 11 9.80 6.27 2.08
N GLU A 12 10.36 7.40 2.53
CA GLU A 12 9.58 8.51 3.12
C GLU A 12 9.24 9.58 2.07
N LYS A 13 9.94 9.57 0.93
CA LYS A 13 9.77 10.54 -0.15
C LYS A 13 9.70 9.88 -1.52
N CYS A 14 8.92 10.48 -2.41
CA CYS A 14 8.88 10.17 -3.83
C CYS A 14 8.93 11.49 -4.62
N SER A 15 9.84 11.58 -5.59
CA SER A 15 10.06 12.81 -6.37
C SER A 15 10.29 14.08 -5.52
N GLY A 16 10.92 13.91 -4.35
CA GLY A 16 11.19 15.00 -3.40
C GLY A 16 10.01 15.38 -2.50
N LEU A 17 8.83 14.81 -2.70
CA LEU A 17 7.64 15.05 -1.88
C LEU A 17 7.50 13.99 -0.79
N GLU A 18 7.02 14.40 0.38
CA GLU A 18 6.63 13.47 1.45
C GLU A 18 5.52 12.54 0.96
N ILE A 19 5.65 11.25 1.29
CA ILE A 19 4.61 10.27 1.00
C ILE A 19 3.98 9.75 2.28
N VAL A 20 2.85 9.06 2.13
CA VAL A 20 2.21 8.33 3.22
C VAL A 20 2.44 6.84 3.01
N GLN A 21 2.96 6.17 4.02
CA GLN A 21 3.08 4.71 4.05
C GLN A 21 1.80 4.10 4.61
N TYR A 22 1.44 2.92 4.08
CA TYR A 22 0.22 2.21 4.43
C TYR A 22 0.51 0.75 4.81
N ASN A 23 -0.23 0.29 5.82
CA ASN A 23 -0.57 -1.11 6.04
C ASN A 23 -2.09 -1.28 5.78
N ALA A 24 -2.59 -2.51 5.89
CA ALA A 24 -4.01 -2.80 5.71
C ALA A 24 -4.92 -1.96 6.60
N ASP A 25 -4.63 -1.89 7.90
CA ASP A 25 -5.48 -1.20 8.88
C ASP A 25 -5.63 0.29 8.57
N LYS A 26 -4.52 0.96 8.26
CA LYS A 26 -4.52 2.37 7.90
C LYS A 26 -5.28 2.59 6.60
N LEU A 27 -5.06 1.76 5.58
CA LEU A 27 -5.74 1.91 4.30
C LEU A 27 -7.25 1.64 4.40
N LEU A 28 -7.66 0.64 5.19
CA LEU A 28 -9.07 0.37 5.48
C LEU A 28 -9.74 1.53 6.21
N THR A 29 -9.02 2.20 7.12
CA THR A 29 -9.52 3.39 7.81
C THR A 29 -9.84 4.51 6.82
N GLU A 30 -8.97 4.75 5.82
CA GLU A 30 -9.21 5.75 4.77
C GLU A 30 -10.33 5.35 3.79
N LEU A 31 -10.42 4.07 3.43
CA LEU A 31 -11.43 3.56 2.50
C LEU A 31 -12.83 3.47 3.14
N GLY A 32 -12.90 3.40 4.47
CA GLY A 32 -14.13 3.24 5.23
C GLY A 32 -14.73 1.82 5.17
N GLY A 33 -15.90 1.67 5.80
CA GLY A 33 -16.49 0.35 6.09
C GLY A 33 -17.04 -0.44 4.90
N ASN A 34 -17.04 0.12 3.68
CA ASN A 34 -17.61 -0.48 2.48
C ASN A 34 -16.74 -1.58 1.84
N PHE A 35 -15.51 -1.74 2.32
CA PHE A 35 -14.54 -2.67 1.77
C PHE A 35 -14.09 -3.69 2.80
N GLU A 36 -13.72 -4.86 2.31
CA GLU A 36 -13.11 -5.94 3.08
C GLU A 36 -11.82 -6.36 2.39
N LEU A 37 -10.74 -6.53 3.18
CA LEU A 37 -9.46 -7.00 2.68
C LEU A 37 -9.55 -8.50 2.40
N LEU A 38 -9.34 -8.88 1.15
CA LEU A 38 -9.28 -10.28 0.74
C LEU A 38 -7.86 -10.83 0.87
N LYS A 39 -6.85 -10.04 0.48
CA LYS A 39 -5.45 -10.46 0.49
C LYS A 39 -4.52 -9.25 0.48
N GLU A 40 -3.36 -9.39 1.09
CA GLU A 40 -2.23 -8.50 0.87
C GLU A 40 -0.97 -9.26 0.45
N ALA A 41 -0.04 -8.55 -0.18
CA ALA A 41 1.26 -9.07 -0.57
C ALA A 41 2.32 -7.96 -0.50
N SER A 42 3.47 -8.28 0.09
CA SER A 42 4.61 -7.37 0.14
C SER A 42 5.60 -7.66 -1.00
N GLU A 43 6.17 -6.61 -1.57
CA GLU A 43 7.21 -6.68 -2.60
C GLU A 43 8.37 -5.76 -2.24
N LEU A 44 9.60 -6.26 -2.38
CA LEU A 44 10.80 -5.44 -2.33
C LEU A 44 11.24 -5.11 -3.76
N HIS A 45 10.86 -3.93 -4.24
CA HIS A 45 11.21 -3.45 -5.57
C HIS A 45 12.64 -2.87 -5.57
N LEU A 46 13.45 -3.28 -6.54
CA LEU A 46 14.75 -2.68 -6.82
C LEU A 46 14.60 -1.68 -7.96
N THR A 47 14.80 -0.40 -7.64
CA THR A 47 14.85 0.65 -8.67
C THR A 47 16.01 0.43 -9.63
N PRO A 48 15.99 1.04 -10.84
CA PRO A 48 17.13 0.99 -11.77
C PRO A 48 18.46 1.42 -11.12
N ASN A 49 18.42 2.35 -10.15
CA ASN A 49 19.58 2.79 -9.38
C ASN A 49 19.89 1.90 -8.17
N LYS A 50 19.36 0.67 -8.12
CA LYS A 50 19.55 -0.36 -7.08
C LYS A 50 19.10 0.03 -5.66
N LYS A 51 18.34 1.12 -5.50
CA LYS A 51 17.69 1.42 -4.23
C LYS A 51 16.50 0.49 -4.01
N GLN A 52 16.31 0.07 -2.77
CA GLN A 52 15.17 -0.73 -2.34
C GLN A 52 13.96 0.17 -2.07
N GLN A 53 12.81 -0.21 -2.61
CA GLN A 53 11.52 0.38 -2.30
C GLN A 53 10.55 -0.73 -1.90
N LYS A 54 10.01 -0.65 -0.68
CA LYS A 54 9.04 -1.62 -0.20
C LYS A 54 7.65 -1.18 -0.63
N PHE A 55 6.99 -2.02 -1.39
CA PHE A 55 5.59 -1.88 -1.75
C PHE A 55 4.76 -2.94 -1.05
N VAL A 56 3.49 -2.61 -0.83
CA VAL A 56 2.47 -3.54 -0.41
C VAL A 56 1.27 -3.39 -1.33
N TYR A 57 0.73 -4.52 -1.74
CA TYR A 57 -0.44 -4.63 -2.59
C TYR A 57 -1.59 -5.15 -1.74
N PHE A 58 -2.75 -4.52 -1.89
CA PHE A 58 -3.97 -4.90 -1.19
C PHE A 58 -5.05 -5.22 -2.21
N HIS A 59 -5.70 -6.36 -2.03
CA HIS A 59 -6.86 -6.76 -2.80
C HIS A 59 -8.09 -6.66 -1.90
N PHE A 60 -8.99 -5.74 -2.26
CA PHE A 60 -10.26 -5.52 -1.56
C PHE A 60 -11.45 -5.97 -2.39
N ILE A 61 -12.47 -6.46 -1.72
CA ILE A 61 -13.83 -6.63 -2.26
C ILE A 61 -14.76 -5.59 -1.63
N ARG A 62 -15.79 -5.18 -2.36
CA ARG A 62 -16.85 -4.34 -1.81
C ARG A 62 -17.80 -5.23 -1.02
N LYS A 63 -18.15 -4.84 0.20
CA LYS A 63 -19.18 -5.52 0.98
C LYS A 63 -20.52 -5.39 0.27
N GLN A 64 -21.24 -6.50 0.11
CA GLN A 64 -22.64 -6.46 -0.26
C GLN A 64 -23.42 -6.09 1.00
N VAL A 65 -23.96 -4.87 1.01
CA VAL A 65 -24.90 -4.40 2.04
C VAL A 65 -26.30 -4.78 1.56
#